data_AF-A0A930AEE5-F1
#
_entry.id   AF-A0A930AEE5-F1
#
_cell.length_a   1.000
_cell.length_b   1.000
_cell.length_c   1.000
_cell.angle_alpha   90.00
_cell.angle_beta   90.00
_cell.angle_gamma   90.00
#
_symmetry.space_group_name_H-M   'P 1'
#
loop_
_entity.id
_entity.type
_entity.pdbx_description
1 polymer ?
#
loop_
_entity_poly.entity_id
_entity_poly.type
_entity_poly.pdbx_seq_one_letter_code
_entity_poly.pdbx_strand_id
1 'polypeptide(L)'
;FYGKTPSVIDRLIRIGSQEKNLKGDRTQDAYREIIAGDTGKGDLRSFLDYNMRLFTSDTDLNDWFIHSAKNVYVVEPETTNPDFKNKRHRVFDGLNNNMHARMILPLLNLKKAHIFMISTYNTMAYSSFEKYGKNTEAEREAFKERINYVAKAQQTYLDFWSRLALPNVRDRLLKSQNMVPTPVWDNQAYAGIKDANRRGYGTDGKVATPIRELFGPTDRWHQINWNMGAMAKVYAKPYEDEQVFFMVTNMLEDFGISAFTHETTHVNDRMAYLGGHGHRQGTDLEAYAQGMLQTPDKSTSNGEYGALGINMAYH
;
A
#
# COMPACT_ATOMS: atom_id res chain seq x y z
N PHE A 1 18.27 -29.10 -7.24
CA PHE A 1 18.29 -27.72 -7.78
C PHE A 1 19.13 -26.78 -6.93
N TYR A 2 18.93 -26.70 -5.61
CA TYR A 2 19.72 -25.83 -4.71
C TYR A 2 20.86 -26.54 -3.96
N GLY A 3 21.49 -27.55 -4.58
CA GLY A 3 22.55 -28.34 -3.94
C GLY A 3 22.10 -29.28 -2.80
N LYS A 4 20.79 -29.32 -2.51
CA LYS A 4 20.16 -30.28 -1.58
C LYS A 4 19.16 -31.17 -2.33
N THR A 5 19.05 -32.43 -1.90
CA THR A 5 18.13 -33.45 -2.44
C THR A 5 17.20 -33.99 -1.34
N PRO A 6 16.33 -33.14 -0.74
CA PRO A 6 15.31 -33.64 0.18
C PRO A 6 14.26 -34.46 -0.57
N SER A 7 13.65 -35.43 0.12
CA SER A 7 12.48 -36.16 -0.37
C SER A 7 11.33 -35.19 -0.68
N VAL A 8 10.78 -35.27 -1.89
CA VAL A 8 9.64 -34.43 -2.31
C VAL A 8 8.42 -34.74 -1.44
N ILE A 9 8.20 -36.01 -1.11
CA ILE A 9 7.08 -36.46 -0.28
C ILE A 9 7.21 -35.89 1.14
N ASP A 10 8.38 -36.01 1.76
CA ASP A 10 8.59 -35.50 3.14
C ASP A 10 8.41 -33.99 3.19
N ARG A 11 8.81 -33.28 2.14
CA ARG A 11 8.60 -31.84 2.00
C ARG A 11 7.11 -31.48 1.93
N LEU A 12 6.33 -32.20 1.12
CA LEU A 12 4.88 -31.99 1.03
C LEU A 12 4.19 -32.32 2.36
N ILE A 13 4.60 -33.40 3.03
CA ILE A 13 4.12 -33.76 4.38
C ILE A 13 4.43 -32.63 5.36
N ARG A 14 5.66 -32.10 5.37
CA ARG A 14 6.05 -31.01 6.28
C ARG A 14 5.22 -29.75 6.05
N ILE A 15 4.98 -29.37 4.78
CA ILE A 15 4.12 -28.24 4.44
C ILE A 15 2.69 -28.49 4.94
N GLY A 16 2.11 -29.65 4.64
CA GLY A 16 0.74 -30.01 5.02
C GLY A 16 0.53 -30.34 6.50
N SER A 17 1.59 -30.51 7.27
CA SER A 17 1.51 -30.98 8.67
C SER A 17 0.83 -30.02 9.64
N GLN A 18 0.74 -28.73 9.32
CA GLN A 18 0.12 -27.72 10.18
C GLN A 18 -0.62 -26.67 9.36
N GLU A 19 -1.84 -26.32 9.77
CA GLU A 19 -2.66 -25.30 9.10
C GLU A 19 -1.93 -23.96 8.96
N LYS A 20 -1.14 -23.56 9.97
CA LYS A 20 -0.39 -22.30 9.98
C LYS A 20 0.55 -22.16 8.76
N ASN A 21 1.04 -23.28 8.22
CA ASN A 21 1.95 -23.30 7.07
C ASN A 21 1.24 -23.00 5.74
N LEU A 22 -0.09 -23.10 5.75
CA LEU A 22 -0.95 -22.94 4.58
C LEU A 22 -1.70 -21.60 4.57
N LYS A 23 -1.56 -20.79 5.63
CA LYS A 23 -2.25 -19.50 5.73
C LYS A 23 -1.60 -18.44 4.84
N GLY A 24 -2.41 -17.74 4.05
CA GLY A 24 -1.94 -16.76 3.07
C GLY A 24 -1.30 -15.50 3.67
N ASP A 25 -1.66 -15.15 4.89
CA ASP A 25 -1.10 -14.03 5.65
C ASP A 25 0.26 -14.36 6.26
N ARG A 26 0.66 -15.64 6.24
CA ARG A 26 1.91 -16.18 6.79
C ARG A 26 2.90 -16.64 5.72
N THR A 27 2.74 -16.24 4.46
CA THR A 27 3.60 -16.70 3.35
C THR A 27 5.11 -16.55 3.61
N GLN A 28 5.52 -15.44 4.23
CA GLN A 28 6.92 -15.18 4.61
C GLN A 28 7.41 -16.12 5.72
N ASP A 29 6.61 -16.26 6.78
CA ASP A 29 6.94 -17.12 7.90
C ASP A 29 6.97 -18.59 7.47
N ALA A 30 5.99 -19.03 6.67
CA ALA A 30 5.94 -20.37 6.11
C ALA A 30 7.16 -20.65 5.21
N TYR A 31 7.59 -19.68 4.40
CA TYR A 31 8.84 -19.82 3.64
C TYR A 31 10.03 -20.04 4.58
N ARG A 32 10.21 -19.15 5.57
CA ARG A 32 11.36 -19.20 6.49
C ARG A 32 11.37 -20.46 7.33
N GLU A 33 10.23 -20.85 7.88
CA GLU A 33 10.10 -22.00 8.79
C GLU A 33 10.18 -23.34 8.05
N ILE A 34 9.63 -23.43 6.83
CA ILE A 34 9.37 -24.73 6.17
C ILE A 34 10.14 -24.91 4.87
N ILE A 35 10.55 -23.84 4.18
CA ILE A 35 11.15 -23.93 2.83
C ILE A 35 12.62 -23.52 2.80
N ALA A 36 13.01 -22.50 3.56
CA ALA A 36 14.35 -21.90 3.56
C ALA A 36 15.47 -22.93 3.77
N GLY A 37 15.24 -23.90 4.67
CA GLY A 37 16.19 -24.98 4.96
C GLY A 37 16.55 -25.81 3.72
N ASP A 38 15.60 -26.02 2.81
CA ASP A 38 15.80 -26.84 1.60
C ASP A 38 16.40 -26.04 0.43
N THR A 39 16.20 -24.72 0.41
CA THR A 39 16.70 -23.82 -0.64
C THR A 39 18.09 -23.25 -0.33
N GLY A 40 18.48 -23.25 0.94
CA GLY A 40 19.71 -22.59 1.39
C GLY A 40 19.62 -21.07 1.32
N LYS A 41 18.39 -20.50 1.26
CA LYS A 41 18.13 -19.06 1.23
C LYS A 41 17.33 -18.69 2.48
N GLY A 42 17.87 -17.81 3.31
CA GLY A 42 17.34 -17.55 4.66
C GLY A 42 15.96 -16.86 4.69
N ASP A 43 15.59 -16.19 3.60
CA ASP A 43 14.34 -15.44 3.48
C ASP A 43 13.81 -15.47 2.04
N LEU A 44 12.54 -15.08 1.87
CA LEU A 44 11.88 -15.11 0.56
C LEU A 44 12.55 -14.17 -0.44
N ARG A 45 12.97 -12.97 -0.02
CA ARG A 45 13.59 -12.00 -0.94
C ARG A 45 14.88 -12.58 -1.54
N SER A 46 15.75 -13.12 -0.71
CA SER A 46 17.00 -13.76 -1.11
C SER A 46 16.76 -14.94 -2.06
N PHE A 47 15.64 -15.65 -1.87
CA PHE A 47 15.21 -16.71 -2.78
C PHE A 47 14.73 -16.19 -4.13
N LEU A 48 13.92 -15.13 -4.14
CA LEU A 48 13.45 -14.50 -5.37
C LEU A 48 14.61 -13.88 -6.16
N ASP A 49 15.51 -13.14 -5.51
CA ASP A 49 16.71 -12.57 -6.15
C ASP A 49 17.59 -13.64 -6.78
N TYR A 50 17.84 -14.74 -6.05
CA TYR A 50 18.63 -15.85 -6.59
C TYR A 50 17.98 -16.46 -7.83
N ASN A 51 16.67 -16.71 -7.79
CA ASN A 51 15.97 -17.34 -8.91
C ASN A 51 15.82 -16.37 -10.10
N MET A 52 15.59 -15.08 -9.86
CA MET A 52 15.60 -14.05 -10.89
C MET A 52 16.93 -14.10 -11.66
N ARG A 53 18.06 -13.98 -10.96
CA ARG A 53 19.40 -14.00 -11.58
C ARG A 53 19.70 -15.29 -12.35
N LEU A 54 19.08 -16.39 -11.95
CA LEU A 54 19.30 -17.71 -12.56
C LEU A 54 18.44 -17.95 -13.81
N PHE A 55 17.24 -17.37 -13.85
CA PHE A 55 16.23 -17.72 -14.85
C PHE A 55 15.81 -16.56 -15.76
N THR A 56 16.17 -15.32 -15.42
CA THR A 56 15.85 -14.15 -16.22
C THR A 56 17.09 -13.32 -16.50
N SER A 57 16.95 -12.36 -17.41
CA SER A 57 17.99 -11.37 -17.71
C SER A 57 17.93 -10.15 -16.77
N ASP A 58 16.97 -10.10 -15.85
CA ASP A 58 16.83 -8.98 -14.93
C ASP A 58 17.98 -8.97 -13.92
N THR A 59 18.47 -7.78 -13.61
CA THR A 59 19.57 -7.59 -12.65
C THR A 59 19.11 -6.89 -11.37
N ASP A 60 17.93 -6.26 -11.43
CA ASP A 60 17.26 -5.56 -10.34
C ASP A 60 15.95 -6.27 -9.99
N LEU A 61 15.75 -6.52 -8.70
CA LEU A 61 14.61 -7.29 -8.20
C LEU A 61 13.29 -6.52 -8.30
N ASN A 62 13.33 -5.20 -8.27
CA ASN A 62 12.14 -4.37 -8.42
C ASN A 62 11.64 -4.43 -9.87
N ASP A 63 12.54 -4.27 -10.83
CA ASP A 63 12.21 -4.37 -12.25
C ASP A 63 11.66 -5.76 -12.59
N TRP A 64 12.33 -6.82 -12.11
CA TRP A 64 11.83 -8.18 -12.25
C TRP A 64 10.44 -8.37 -11.67
N PHE A 65 10.17 -7.80 -10.48
CA PHE A 65 8.85 -7.91 -9.85
C PHE A 65 7.78 -7.24 -10.72
N ILE A 66 8.03 -6.03 -11.23
CA ILE A 66 7.10 -5.32 -12.11
C ILE A 66 6.87 -6.11 -13.41
N HIS A 67 7.92 -6.66 -14.03
CA HIS A 67 7.80 -7.50 -15.22
C HIS A 67 7.02 -8.80 -14.95
N SER A 68 7.22 -9.40 -13.78
CA SER A 68 6.66 -10.72 -13.43
C SER A 68 5.22 -10.65 -12.92
N ALA A 69 4.86 -9.59 -12.21
CA ALA A 69 3.53 -9.38 -11.65
C ALA A 69 2.56 -8.81 -12.70
N LYS A 70 2.25 -9.61 -13.74
CA LYS A 70 1.55 -9.17 -14.97
C LYS A 70 0.21 -8.47 -14.76
N ASN A 71 -0.51 -8.81 -13.69
CA ASN A 71 -1.80 -8.20 -13.37
C ASN A 71 -1.68 -7.06 -12.35
N VAL A 72 -0.48 -6.54 -12.12
CA VAL A 72 -0.21 -5.43 -11.21
C VAL A 72 0.30 -4.24 -12.00
N TYR A 73 -0.45 -3.14 -11.95
CA TYR A 73 0.01 -1.86 -12.45
C TYR A 73 0.69 -1.07 -11.33
N VAL A 74 1.98 -0.81 -11.47
CA VAL A 74 2.78 -0.10 -10.45
C VAL A 74 3.04 1.32 -10.92
N VAL A 75 2.83 2.29 -10.02
CA VAL A 75 3.22 3.69 -10.22
C VAL A 75 4.21 4.10 -9.13
N GLU A 76 5.41 4.48 -9.55
CA GLU A 76 6.50 4.99 -8.70
C GLU A 76 6.72 6.47 -9.07
N PRO A 77 5.89 7.42 -8.58
CA PRO A 77 6.03 8.82 -8.94
C PRO A 77 7.36 9.40 -8.42
N GLU A 78 8.11 10.07 -9.30
CA GLU A 78 9.38 10.68 -8.90
C GLU A 78 9.18 11.84 -7.91
N THR A 79 9.97 11.82 -6.84
CA THR A 79 10.10 12.94 -5.91
C THR A 79 10.85 14.10 -6.57
N THR A 80 10.36 15.31 -6.28
CA THR A 80 10.97 16.58 -6.65
C THR A 80 11.93 17.11 -5.57
N ASN A 81 12.05 16.43 -4.42
CA ASN A 81 13.03 16.78 -3.40
C ASN A 81 14.41 16.17 -3.75
N PRO A 82 15.44 16.99 -4.01
CA PRO A 82 16.76 16.50 -4.39
C PRO A 82 17.41 15.61 -3.32
N ASP A 83 17.12 15.85 -2.03
CA ASP A 83 17.66 15.04 -0.93
C ASP A 83 17.13 13.60 -0.97
N PHE A 84 15.95 13.40 -1.57
CA PHE A 84 15.21 12.12 -1.57
C PHE A 84 15.29 11.38 -2.91
N LYS A 85 15.68 12.05 -4.00
CA LYS A 85 15.66 11.51 -5.37
C LYS A 85 16.34 10.14 -5.54
N ASN A 86 17.45 9.91 -4.84
CA ASN A 86 18.24 8.67 -4.92
C ASN A 86 18.02 7.74 -3.71
N LYS A 87 16.97 7.96 -2.91
CA LYS A 87 16.65 7.13 -1.75
C LYS A 87 15.70 6.01 -2.14
N ARG A 88 15.53 5.00 -1.27
CA ARG A 88 14.56 3.93 -1.48
C ARG A 88 13.16 4.54 -1.61
N HIS A 89 12.39 4.05 -2.58
CA HIS A 89 10.99 4.43 -2.83
C HIS A 89 10.29 3.48 -3.79
N ARG A 90 11.01 2.49 -4.32
CA ARG A 90 10.47 1.57 -5.33
C ARG A 90 9.56 0.53 -4.68
N VAL A 91 8.65 -0.04 -5.47
CA VAL A 91 7.57 -0.90 -4.98
C VAL A 91 8.06 -2.10 -4.19
N PHE A 92 9.13 -2.75 -4.63
CA PHE A 92 9.70 -3.92 -3.98
C PHE A 92 10.43 -3.55 -2.69
N ASP A 93 11.09 -2.37 -2.62
CA ASP A 93 11.64 -1.85 -1.38
C ASP A 93 10.52 -1.63 -0.36
N GLY A 94 9.40 -1.03 -0.79
CA GLY A 94 8.22 -0.81 0.05
C GLY A 94 7.48 -2.10 0.45
N LEU A 95 7.55 -3.15 -0.36
CA LEU A 95 6.98 -4.47 -0.06
C LEU A 95 7.85 -5.27 0.93
N ASN A 96 9.17 -5.09 0.90
CA ASN A 96 10.12 -5.95 1.60
C ASN A 96 10.29 -5.59 3.10
N ASN A 97 9.23 -5.78 3.88
CA ASN A 97 9.20 -5.62 5.34
C ASN A 97 8.13 -6.53 5.98
N ASN A 98 8.09 -6.58 7.31
CA ASN A 98 7.14 -7.39 8.08
C ASN A 98 5.65 -7.09 7.81
N MET A 99 5.30 -5.87 7.38
CA MET A 99 3.92 -5.46 7.12
C MET A 99 3.45 -5.89 5.73
N HIS A 100 4.22 -5.53 4.70
CA HIS A 100 3.82 -5.61 3.30
C HIS A 100 4.26 -6.91 2.62
N ALA A 101 5.29 -7.60 3.12
CA ALA A 101 5.92 -8.72 2.39
C ALA A 101 4.98 -9.92 2.18
N ARG A 102 3.89 -10.01 2.95
CA ARG A 102 2.83 -11.01 2.74
C ARG A 102 2.10 -10.86 1.39
N MET A 103 2.16 -9.68 0.78
CA MET A 103 1.54 -9.38 -0.51
C MET A 103 2.38 -9.85 -1.69
N ILE A 104 3.69 -10.05 -1.52
CA ILE A 104 4.64 -10.34 -2.63
C ILE A 104 4.19 -11.57 -3.43
N LEU A 105 3.96 -12.70 -2.75
CA LEU A 105 3.58 -13.94 -3.45
C LEU A 105 2.19 -13.86 -4.10
N PRO A 106 1.13 -13.39 -3.41
CA PRO A 106 -0.16 -13.16 -4.05
C PRO A 106 -0.10 -12.25 -5.28
N LEU A 107 0.62 -11.13 -5.22
CA LEU A 107 0.77 -10.19 -6.33
C LEU A 107 1.44 -10.83 -7.55
N LEU A 108 2.45 -11.68 -7.34
CA LEU A 108 3.11 -12.46 -8.39
C LEU A 108 2.23 -13.56 -8.99
N ASN A 109 1.12 -13.93 -8.32
CA ASN A 109 0.29 -15.10 -8.68
C ASN A 109 -1.19 -14.75 -8.91
N LEU A 110 -1.52 -13.48 -9.14
CA LEU A 110 -2.87 -13.06 -9.52
C LEU A 110 -3.28 -13.76 -10.82
N LYS A 111 -4.54 -14.17 -10.90
CA LYS A 111 -5.09 -14.87 -12.07
C LYS A 111 -6.18 -14.05 -12.75
N LYS A 112 -7.11 -13.52 -11.95
CA LYS A 112 -8.28 -12.78 -12.44
C LYS A 112 -8.32 -11.35 -11.94
N ALA A 113 -7.75 -11.08 -10.78
CA ALA A 113 -7.71 -9.73 -10.22
C ALA A 113 -6.62 -8.90 -10.87
N HIS A 114 -6.92 -7.62 -11.09
CA HIS A 114 -5.99 -6.62 -11.59
C HIS A 114 -5.82 -5.54 -10.52
N ILE A 115 -4.62 -5.49 -9.96
CA ILE A 115 -4.27 -4.64 -8.83
C ILE A 115 -3.49 -3.44 -9.37
N PHE A 116 -3.62 -2.30 -8.71
CA PHE A 116 -2.65 -1.24 -8.89
C PHE A 116 -2.06 -0.80 -7.55
N MET A 117 -0.83 -0.35 -7.62
CA MET A 117 -0.05 0.08 -6.47
C MET A 117 0.59 1.44 -6.74
N ILE A 118 0.52 2.33 -5.75
CA ILE A 118 1.25 3.59 -5.76
C ILE A 118 2.31 3.49 -4.67
N SER A 119 3.57 3.53 -5.07
CA SER A 119 4.71 3.43 -4.17
C SER A 119 5.44 4.77 -4.10
N THR A 120 5.43 5.38 -2.91
CA THR A 120 6.18 6.60 -2.65
C THR A 120 7.25 6.32 -1.59
N TYR A 121 8.08 7.32 -1.27
CA TYR A 121 9.02 7.16 -0.17
C TYR A 121 8.36 7.05 1.22
N ASN A 122 7.07 7.43 1.37
CA ASN A 122 6.36 7.49 2.66
C ASN A 122 5.21 6.48 2.75
N THR A 123 4.53 6.18 1.65
CA THR A 123 3.28 5.42 1.60
C THR A 123 3.32 4.29 0.57
N MET A 124 2.50 3.27 0.78
CA MET A 124 2.20 2.21 -0.17
C MET A 124 0.69 2.09 -0.31
N ALA A 125 0.14 2.58 -1.42
CA ALA A 125 -1.30 2.53 -1.66
C ALA A 125 -1.68 1.31 -2.50
N TYR A 126 -2.79 0.66 -2.14
CA TYR A 126 -3.29 -0.55 -2.79
C TYR A 126 -4.76 -0.42 -3.15
N SER A 127 -5.10 -0.80 -4.39
CA SER A 127 -6.49 -0.92 -4.84
C SER A 127 -6.55 -1.79 -6.10
N SER A 128 -7.72 -1.91 -6.70
CA SER A 128 -7.94 -2.75 -7.88
C SER A 128 -8.75 -2.02 -8.95
N PHE A 129 -8.61 -2.46 -10.20
CA PHE A 129 -9.38 -1.94 -11.31
C PHE A 129 -10.87 -2.33 -11.22
N GLU A 130 -11.16 -3.55 -10.76
CA GLU A 130 -12.52 -4.08 -10.58
C GLU A 130 -13.33 -3.26 -9.56
N LYS A 131 -12.66 -2.71 -8.54
CA LYS A 131 -13.30 -1.82 -7.56
C LYS A 131 -13.98 -0.63 -8.24
N TYR A 132 -13.34 -0.07 -9.27
CA TYR A 132 -13.83 1.02 -10.10
C TYR A 132 -14.63 0.56 -11.35
N GLY A 133 -14.99 -0.73 -11.41
CA GLY A 133 -15.74 -1.31 -12.52
C GLY A 133 -14.95 -1.44 -13.82
N LYS A 134 -13.61 -1.36 -13.77
CA LYS A 134 -12.74 -1.47 -14.96
C LYS A 134 -12.36 -2.93 -15.18
N ASN A 135 -13.22 -3.65 -15.89
CA ASN A 135 -13.15 -5.11 -16.01
C ASN A 135 -12.51 -5.58 -17.32
N THR A 136 -12.44 -4.70 -18.33
CA THR A 136 -11.78 -4.97 -19.61
C THR A 136 -10.39 -4.34 -19.69
N GLU A 137 -9.53 -4.85 -20.56
CA GLU A 137 -8.18 -4.31 -20.75
C GLU A 137 -8.20 -2.84 -21.18
N ALA A 138 -9.07 -2.49 -22.14
CA ALA A 138 -9.20 -1.11 -22.62
C ALA A 138 -9.64 -0.13 -21.51
N GLU A 139 -10.56 -0.54 -20.65
CA GLU A 139 -10.96 0.26 -19.49
C GLU A 139 -9.83 0.44 -18.49
N ARG A 140 -9.02 -0.62 -18.26
CA ARG A 140 -7.86 -0.55 -17.38
C ARG A 140 -6.80 0.40 -17.93
N GLU A 141 -6.45 0.27 -19.21
CA GLU A 141 -5.47 1.14 -19.87
C GLU A 141 -5.90 2.61 -19.81
N ALA A 142 -7.15 2.91 -20.14
CA ALA A 142 -7.68 4.28 -20.04
C ALA A 142 -7.65 4.81 -18.59
N PHE A 143 -7.88 3.95 -17.60
CA PHE A 143 -7.91 4.34 -16.20
C PHE A 143 -6.52 4.62 -15.60
N LYS A 144 -5.44 4.13 -16.22
CA LYS A 144 -4.06 4.39 -15.76
C LYS A 144 -3.72 5.87 -15.70
N GLU A 145 -4.27 6.70 -16.59
CA GLU A 145 -4.08 8.15 -16.55
C GLU A 145 -4.54 8.74 -15.21
N ARG A 146 -5.72 8.31 -14.73
CA ARG A 146 -6.23 8.75 -13.43
C ARG A 146 -5.39 8.26 -12.26
N ILE A 147 -4.92 7.02 -12.32
CA ILE A 147 -4.01 6.46 -11.29
C ILE A 147 -2.71 7.28 -11.24
N ASN A 148 -2.13 7.61 -12.40
CA ASN A 148 -0.92 8.42 -12.50
C ASN A 148 -1.13 9.84 -11.96
N TYR A 149 -2.27 10.47 -12.26
CA TYR A 149 -2.61 11.78 -11.71
C TYR A 149 -2.68 11.76 -10.18
N VAL A 150 -3.38 10.79 -9.60
CA VAL A 150 -3.51 10.66 -8.14
C VAL A 150 -2.17 10.32 -7.50
N ALA A 151 -1.37 9.43 -8.11
CA ALA A 151 -0.02 9.13 -7.65
C ALA A 151 0.86 10.37 -7.63
N LYS A 152 0.79 11.21 -8.67
CA LYS A 152 1.52 12.48 -8.71
C LYS A 152 1.04 13.43 -7.63
N ALA A 153 -0.27 13.57 -7.41
CA ALA A 153 -0.82 14.41 -6.36
C ALA A 153 -0.37 13.97 -4.95
N GLN A 154 -0.39 12.66 -4.67
CA GLN A 154 0.12 12.10 -3.42
C GLN A 154 1.62 12.41 -3.24
N GLN A 155 2.43 12.23 -4.30
CA GLN A 155 3.86 12.55 -4.26
C GLN A 155 4.11 14.05 -4.06
N THR A 156 3.33 14.91 -4.69
CA THR A 156 3.42 16.38 -4.55
C THR A 156 3.14 16.81 -3.12
N TYR A 157 2.12 16.24 -2.46
CA TYR A 157 1.82 16.51 -1.06
C TYR A 157 2.97 16.09 -0.14
N LEU A 158 3.51 14.89 -0.34
CA LEU A 158 4.65 14.42 0.44
C LEU A 158 5.87 15.33 0.21
N ASP A 159 6.14 15.69 -1.05
CA ASP A 159 7.26 16.55 -1.42
C ASP A 159 7.15 17.95 -0.80
N PHE A 160 5.94 18.52 -0.75
CA PHE A 160 5.66 19.77 -0.05
C PHE A 160 6.16 19.69 1.40
N TRP A 161 5.75 18.65 2.13
CA TRP A 161 6.17 18.44 3.50
C TRP A 161 7.66 18.15 3.65
N SER A 162 8.26 17.39 2.74
CA SER A 162 9.69 17.11 2.79
C SER A 162 10.56 18.37 2.62
N ARG A 163 10.09 19.34 1.83
CA ARG A 163 10.75 20.65 1.67
C ARG A 163 10.54 21.56 2.88
N LEU A 164 9.33 21.53 3.46
CA LEU A 164 8.98 22.38 4.61
C LEU A 164 9.55 21.86 5.93
N ALA A 165 9.70 20.54 6.07
CA ALA A 165 10.15 19.89 7.29
C ALA A 165 11.55 20.34 7.72
N LEU A 166 11.71 20.51 9.03
CA LEU A 166 13.00 20.83 9.66
C LEU A 166 14.02 19.71 9.37
N PRO A 167 15.31 20.05 9.17
CA PRO A 167 16.33 19.05 8.83
C PRO A 167 16.43 17.88 9.81
N ASN A 168 16.19 18.10 11.11
CA ASN A 168 16.26 17.08 12.15
C ASN A 168 15.14 16.03 12.10
N VAL A 169 14.05 16.29 11.35
CA VAL A 169 12.91 15.36 11.23
C VAL A 169 12.56 15.00 9.80
N ARG A 170 13.10 15.70 8.81
CA ARG A 170 12.85 15.47 7.38
C ARG A 170 13.02 14.00 6.98
N ASP A 171 14.13 13.38 7.36
CA ASP A 171 14.42 11.98 6.99
C ASP A 171 13.44 10.96 7.59
N ARG A 172 12.66 11.33 8.61
CA ARG A 172 11.60 10.46 9.12
C ARG A 172 10.49 10.25 8.09
N LEU A 173 10.31 11.19 7.15
CA LEU A 173 9.36 11.05 6.05
C LEU A 173 9.76 9.94 5.06
N LEU A 174 11.05 9.58 4.95
CA LEU A 174 11.57 8.47 4.13
C LEU A 174 11.27 7.10 4.77
N LYS A 175 9.99 6.79 5.01
CA LYS A 175 9.57 5.54 5.66
C LYS A 175 10.03 4.29 4.91
N SER A 176 10.09 4.32 3.58
CA SER A 176 10.64 3.25 2.73
C SER A 176 12.10 2.87 3.02
N GLN A 177 12.86 3.77 3.65
CA GLN A 177 14.25 3.51 4.04
C GLN A 177 14.40 3.36 5.56
N ASN A 178 13.67 4.17 6.32
CA ASN A 178 13.91 4.36 7.75
C ASN A 178 12.83 3.73 8.65
N MET A 179 11.74 3.20 8.07
CA MET A 179 10.63 2.57 8.79
C MET A 179 9.86 1.60 7.86
N VAL A 180 8.53 1.62 7.91
CA VAL A 180 7.62 0.90 7.03
C VAL A 180 6.75 1.95 6.34
N PRO A 181 6.69 2.00 5.00
CA PRO A 181 5.77 2.88 4.31
C PRO A 181 4.34 2.66 4.80
N THR A 182 3.63 3.74 5.12
CA THR A 182 2.27 3.64 5.63
C THR A 182 1.38 3.01 4.56
N PRO A 183 0.72 1.86 4.86
CA PRO A 183 -0.26 1.28 3.96
C PRO A 183 -1.44 2.23 3.79
N VAL A 184 -1.86 2.46 2.54
CA VAL A 184 -3.09 3.17 2.20
C VAL A 184 -4.01 2.20 1.49
N TRP A 185 -5.10 1.83 2.15
CA TRP A 185 -6.06 0.87 1.66
C TRP A 185 -7.27 1.60 1.09
N ASP A 186 -7.55 1.39 -0.19
CA ASP A 186 -8.82 1.83 -0.76
C ASP A 186 -10.00 1.04 -0.15
N ASN A 187 -11.22 1.54 -0.32
CA ASN A 187 -12.39 0.87 0.22
C ASN A 187 -12.68 -0.45 -0.51
N GLN A 188 -13.40 -1.35 0.18
CA GLN A 188 -13.75 -2.67 -0.34
C GLN A 188 -15.16 -2.70 -0.99
N ALA A 189 -15.68 -1.56 -1.45
CA ALA A 189 -16.94 -1.49 -2.20
C ALA A 189 -16.64 -1.66 -3.68
N TYR A 190 -16.93 -2.85 -4.21
CA TYR A 190 -16.67 -3.17 -5.61
C TYR A 190 -17.87 -2.79 -6.48
N ALA A 191 -17.62 -2.03 -7.55
CA ALA A 191 -18.65 -1.61 -8.48
C ALA A 191 -19.49 -2.81 -8.96
N GLY A 192 -20.80 -2.74 -8.74
CA GLY A 192 -21.74 -3.77 -9.14
C GLY A 192 -21.73 -5.05 -8.31
N ILE A 193 -21.04 -5.10 -7.16
CA ILE A 193 -21.06 -6.22 -6.21
C ILE A 193 -21.55 -5.73 -4.85
N LYS A 194 -22.62 -6.34 -4.34
CA LYS A 194 -23.23 -5.90 -3.08
C LYS A 194 -22.55 -6.54 -1.86
N ASP A 195 -22.00 -5.73 -0.96
CA ASP A 195 -21.50 -6.13 0.36
C ASP A 195 -20.55 -7.34 0.33
N ALA A 196 -19.47 -7.24 -0.45
CA ALA A 196 -18.49 -8.31 -0.58
C ALA A 196 -17.77 -8.60 0.75
N ASN A 197 -17.94 -9.82 1.27
CA ASN A 197 -17.30 -10.24 2.52
C ASN A 197 -15.79 -10.52 2.34
N ARG A 198 -15.10 -10.82 3.45
CA ARG A 198 -13.66 -11.16 3.46
C ARG A 198 -13.25 -12.32 2.56
N ARG A 199 -14.17 -13.23 2.22
CA ARG A 199 -13.93 -14.35 1.28
C ARG A 199 -14.21 -13.96 -0.17
N GLY A 200 -14.53 -12.69 -0.42
CA GLY A 200 -14.81 -12.10 -1.72
C GLY A 200 -16.17 -12.45 -2.31
N TYR A 201 -17.13 -12.87 -1.49
CA TYR A 201 -18.49 -13.14 -1.96
C TYR A 201 -19.42 -11.99 -1.59
N GLY A 202 -20.09 -11.42 -2.59
CA GLY A 202 -21.20 -10.49 -2.42
C GLY A 202 -22.47 -11.21 -1.96
N THR A 203 -23.36 -10.45 -1.34
CA THR A 203 -24.69 -10.92 -0.92
C THR A 203 -25.61 -11.25 -2.11
N ASP A 204 -25.27 -10.72 -3.29
CA ASP A 204 -25.91 -11.00 -4.58
C ASP A 204 -25.28 -12.21 -5.32
N GLY A 205 -24.38 -12.96 -4.66
CA GLY A 205 -23.70 -14.13 -5.22
C GLY A 205 -22.54 -13.80 -6.17
N LYS A 206 -22.27 -12.52 -6.45
CA LYS A 206 -21.13 -12.12 -7.26
C LYS A 206 -19.83 -12.22 -6.48
N VAL A 207 -18.72 -12.22 -7.22
CA VAL A 207 -17.40 -12.48 -6.66
C VAL A 207 -16.47 -11.29 -6.90
N ALA A 208 -15.97 -10.71 -5.82
CA ALA A 208 -14.90 -9.72 -5.85
C ALA A 208 -13.55 -10.48 -5.91
N THR A 209 -13.04 -10.68 -7.13
CA THR A 209 -11.78 -11.40 -7.36
C THR A 209 -10.58 -10.80 -6.61
N PRO A 210 -10.44 -9.46 -6.44
CA PRO A 210 -9.29 -8.90 -5.73
C PRO A 210 -9.30 -9.24 -4.23
N ILE A 211 -10.48 -9.34 -3.61
CA ILE A 211 -10.59 -9.86 -2.24
C ILE A 211 -10.15 -11.32 -2.19
N ARG A 212 -10.58 -12.15 -3.15
CA ARG A 212 -10.26 -13.58 -3.16
C ARG A 212 -8.79 -13.88 -3.39
N GLU A 213 -8.13 -13.13 -4.27
CA GLU A 213 -6.78 -13.43 -4.71
C GLU A 213 -5.72 -12.68 -3.89
N LEU A 214 -6.06 -11.52 -3.31
CA LEU A 214 -5.11 -10.68 -2.60
C LEU A 214 -5.56 -10.34 -1.17
N PHE A 215 -6.59 -9.51 -0.99
CA PHE A 215 -6.86 -8.86 0.30
C PHE A 215 -7.34 -9.84 1.38
N GLY A 216 -8.21 -10.79 1.03
CA GLY A 216 -8.71 -11.82 1.94
C GLY A 216 -7.60 -12.77 2.43
N PRO A 217 -6.84 -13.42 1.52
CA PRO A 217 -5.75 -14.32 1.88
C PRO A 217 -4.66 -13.66 2.72
N THR A 218 -4.38 -12.38 2.51
CA THR A 218 -3.30 -11.65 3.19
C THR A 218 -3.72 -10.97 4.50
N ASP A 219 -4.98 -11.15 4.92
CA ASP A 219 -5.56 -10.46 6.08
C ASP A 219 -5.54 -8.93 5.94
N ARG A 220 -5.69 -8.43 4.69
CA ARG A 220 -5.75 -7.00 4.35
C ARG A 220 -7.12 -6.52 3.86
N TRP A 221 -8.10 -7.42 3.81
CA TRP A 221 -9.49 -7.03 3.67
C TRP A 221 -9.96 -6.32 4.94
N HIS A 222 -10.71 -5.24 4.78
CA HIS A 222 -11.31 -4.48 5.86
C HIS A 222 -12.80 -4.25 5.57
N GLN A 223 -13.61 -4.16 6.61
CA GLN A 223 -15.04 -3.91 6.46
C GLN A 223 -15.29 -2.42 6.30
N ILE A 224 -16.11 -2.07 5.31
CA ILE A 224 -16.55 -0.69 5.11
C ILE A 224 -17.43 -0.26 6.28
N ASN A 225 -17.10 0.90 6.84
CA ASN A 225 -17.99 1.64 7.72
C ASN A 225 -18.64 2.77 6.95
N TRP A 226 -19.94 2.61 6.61
CA TRP A 226 -20.70 3.59 5.83
C TRP A 226 -20.87 4.96 6.50
N ASN A 227 -20.54 5.07 7.79
CA ASN A 227 -20.59 6.31 8.55
C ASN A 227 -19.26 7.07 8.58
N MET A 228 -18.22 6.58 7.88
CA MET A 228 -16.88 7.18 7.88
C MET A 228 -16.37 7.38 6.46
N GLY A 229 -15.77 8.55 6.18
CA GLY A 229 -15.17 8.90 4.89
C GLY A 229 -13.90 8.09 4.59
N ALA A 230 -12.80 8.55 5.19
CA ALA A 230 -11.56 7.83 5.37
C ALA A 230 -11.18 7.86 6.86
N MET A 231 -10.13 7.13 7.25
CA MET A 231 -9.57 7.19 8.60
C MET A 231 -8.10 6.80 8.63
N ALA A 232 -7.38 7.34 9.61
CA ALA A 232 -6.04 6.92 9.96
C ALA A 232 -6.04 6.07 11.24
N LYS A 233 -5.44 4.89 11.18
CA LYS A 233 -5.06 4.11 12.36
C LYS A 233 -3.72 4.63 12.85
N VAL A 234 -3.72 5.24 14.03
CA VAL A 234 -2.54 5.91 14.61
C VAL A 234 -2.29 5.50 16.05
N TYR A 235 -1.03 5.62 16.50
CA TYR A 235 -0.61 5.26 17.87
C TYR A 235 0.02 6.43 18.59
N ALA A 236 0.02 6.46 19.93
CA ALA A 236 0.58 7.58 20.70
C ALA A 236 2.01 8.02 20.28
N LYS A 237 2.81 7.08 19.74
CA LYS A 237 4.08 7.36 19.07
C LYS A 237 4.06 6.73 17.67
N PRO A 238 4.77 7.32 16.67
CA PRO A 238 4.88 6.73 15.34
C PRO A 238 5.28 5.25 15.42
N TYR A 239 4.54 4.40 14.70
CA TYR A 239 4.68 2.95 14.78
C TYR A 239 4.52 2.31 13.39
N GLU A 240 5.12 1.16 13.18
CA GLU A 240 5.16 0.48 11.87
C GLU A 240 3.78 0.00 11.37
N ASP A 241 2.79 -0.12 12.26
CA ASP A 241 1.41 -0.56 11.96
C ASP A 241 0.41 0.60 11.83
N GLU A 242 0.89 1.83 11.62
CA GLU A 242 0.03 2.96 11.24
C GLU A 242 -0.45 2.82 9.80
N GLN A 243 -1.73 3.08 9.56
CA GLN A 243 -2.39 2.78 8.28
C GLN A 243 -3.43 3.85 7.93
N VAL A 244 -3.69 4.04 6.65
CA VAL A 244 -4.81 4.84 6.14
C VAL A 244 -5.82 3.90 5.49
N PHE A 245 -7.09 4.08 5.82
CA PHE A 245 -8.21 3.35 5.23
C PHE A 245 -9.20 4.32 4.63
N PHE A 246 -9.45 4.18 3.33
CA PHE A 246 -10.63 4.74 2.72
C PHE A 246 -11.82 3.83 3.05
N MET A 247 -12.87 4.39 3.65
CA MET A 247 -14.03 3.62 4.10
C MET A 247 -15.17 3.71 3.10
N VAL A 248 -15.71 4.90 2.85
CA VAL A 248 -16.67 5.14 1.74
C VAL A 248 -16.08 6.01 0.65
N THR A 249 -15.10 6.86 0.98
CA THR A 249 -14.45 7.73 0.01
C THR A 249 -13.66 6.90 -0.98
N ASN A 250 -13.70 7.26 -2.26
CA ASN A 250 -12.90 6.59 -3.28
C ASN A 250 -11.53 7.25 -3.38
N MET A 251 -10.45 6.47 -3.18
CA MET A 251 -9.08 6.98 -3.23
C MET A 251 -8.75 7.72 -4.53
N LEU A 252 -9.31 7.27 -5.65
CA LEU A 252 -9.04 7.87 -6.96
C LEU A 252 -10.03 8.97 -7.37
N GLU A 253 -11.00 9.37 -6.54
CA GLU A 253 -11.83 10.55 -6.82
C GLU A 253 -11.11 11.84 -6.39
N ASP A 254 -11.61 13.00 -6.83
CA ASP A 254 -10.94 14.28 -6.53
C ASP A 254 -10.88 14.54 -5.04
N PHE A 255 -11.99 14.34 -4.31
CA PHE A 255 -11.98 14.39 -2.84
C PHE A 255 -11.06 13.32 -2.22
N GLY A 256 -10.82 12.20 -2.90
CA GLY A 256 -9.89 11.16 -2.44
C GLY A 256 -8.46 11.66 -2.25
N ILE A 257 -8.03 12.64 -3.06
CA ILE A 257 -6.73 13.31 -2.90
C ILE A 257 -6.71 14.15 -1.62
N SER A 258 -7.75 14.94 -1.37
CA SER A 258 -7.87 15.74 -0.13
C SER A 258 -7.93 14.85 1.10
N ALA A 259 -8.78 13.82 1.10
CA ALA A 259 -8.88 12.84 2.17
C ALA A 259 -7.52 12.15 2.42
N PHE A 260 -6.76 11.80 1.38
CA PHE A 260 -5.40 11.29 1.55
C PHE A 260 -4.51 12.28 2.33
N THR A 261 -4.55 13.58 2.00
CA THR A 261 -3.74 14.58 2.73
C THR A 261 -4.19 14.75 4.18
N HIS A 262 -5.49 14.61 4.45
CA HIS A 262 -6.05 14.63 5.79
C HIS A 262 -5.52 13.45 6.61
N GLU A 263 -5.77 12.22 6.15
CA GLU A 263 -5.39 11.01 6.90
C GLU A 263 -3.87 10.87 7.03
N THR A 264 -3.12 11.29 6.01
CA THR A 264 -1.65 11.26 6.06
C THR A 264 -1.09 12.35 7.00
N THR A 265 -1.85 13.41 7.28
CA THR A 265 -1.51 14.37 8.34
C THR A 265 -1.53 13.70 9.70
N HIS A 266 -2.61 12.99 10.05
CA HIS A 266 -2.70 12.24 11.32
C HIS A 266 -1.53 11.28 11.52
N VAL A 267 -1.05 10.68 10.43
CA VAL A 267 0.10 9.76 10.46
C VAL A 267 1.42 10.51 10.65
N ASN A 268 1.67 11.56 9.89
CA ASN A 268 2.99 12.17 9.77
C ASN A 268 3.22 13.39 10.69
N ASP A 269 2.19 13.95 11.30
CA ASP A 269 2.31 15.17 12.11
C ASP A 269 3.19 15.01 13.35
N ARG A 270 2.98 13.93 14.10
CA ARG A 270 3.74 13.50 15.28
C ARG A 270 5.14 13.04 14.94
N MET A 271 5.38 12.70 13.67
CA MET A 271 6.66 12.22 13.19
C MET A 271 7.54 13.38 12.71
N ALA A 272 6.98 14.29 11.91
CA ALA A 272 7.73 15.29 11.17
C ALA A 272 7.07 16.68 11.10
N TYR A 273 5.76 16.80 10.89
CA TYR A 273 5.17 18.11 10.56
C TYR A 273 5.22 19.11 11.72
N LEU A 274 5.22 18.62 12.95
CA LEU A 274 5.35 19.44 14.17
C LEU A 274 6.80 19.57 14.66
N GLY A 275 7.79 19.36 13.78
CA GLY A 275 9.21 19.55 14.11
C GLY A 275 9.79 18.52 15.09
N GLY A 276 9.07 17.41 15.32
CA GLY A 276 9.44 16.35 16.26
C GLY A 276 8.79 16.46 17.63
N HIS A 277 7.88 17.42 17.82
CA HIS A 277 7.02 17.53 18.99
C HIS A 277 5.69 16.79 18.77
N GLY A 278 5.04 16.43 19.87
CA GLY A 278 3.65 15.95 19.82
C GLY A 278 2.65 17.08 19.68
N HIS A 279 1.38 16.72 19.60
CA HIS A 279 0.27 17.67 19.61
C HIS A 279 0.25 18.49 20.90
N ARG A 280 -0.27 19.72 20.79
CA ARG A 280 -0.51 20.57 21.96
C ARG A 280 -1.54 19.91 22.88
N GLN A 281 -1.27 19.91 24.19
CA GLN A 281 -2.22 19.38 25.18
C GLN A 281 -3.58 20.07 25.05
N GLY A 282 -4.66 19.27 25.03
CA GLY A 282 -6.03 19.76 24.91
C GLY A 282 -6.47 20.08 23.48
N THR A 283 -5.64 19.80 22.47
CA THR A 283 -6.00 19.90 21.05
C THR A 283 -6.36 18.53 20.50
N ASP A 284 -7.48 18.45 19.81
CA ASP A 284 -7.93 17.23 19.14
C ASP A 284 -7.08 16.92 17.89
N LEU A 285 -6.96 15.64 17.51
CA LEU A 285 -6.22 15.21 16.32
C LEU A 285 -6.75 15.89 15.06
N GLU A 286 -8.08 16.00 14.95
CA GLU A 286 -8.76 16.60 13.82
C GLU A 286 -8.41 18.08 13.65
N ALA A 287 -8.05 18.78 14.73
CA ALA A 287 -7.74 20.20 14.64
C ALA A 287 -6.53 20.48 13.73
N TYR A 288 -5.57 19.55 13.63
CA TYR A 288 -4.40 19.70 12.77
C TYR A 288 -4.65 19.28 11.33
N ALA A 289 -5.42 18.22 11.11
CA ALA A 289 -5.77 17.78 9.76
C ALA A 289 -6.84 18.71 9.16
N GLN A 290 -8.01 18.77 9.78
CA GLN A 290 -9.17 19.52 9.32
C GLN A 290 -8.92 21.03 9.40
N GLY A 291 -8.91 21.71 8.25
CA GLY A 291 -8.85 23.16 8.17
C GLY A 291 -7.48 23.80 8.46
N MET A 292 -6.42 23.00 8.67
CA MET A 292 -5.04 23.51 8.74
C MET A 292 -4.12 22.84 7.72
N LEU A 293 -3.93 21.52 7.80
CA LEU A 293 -2.90 20.79 7.03
C LEU A 293 -3.47 19.84 5.97
N GLN A 294 -4.79 19.81 5.80
CA GLN A 294 -5.47 19.18 4.67
C GLN A 294 -5.47 20.11 3.44
N THR A 295 -5.30 19.52 2.27
CA THR A 295 -5.49 20.22 0.99
C THR A 295 -6.98 20.46 0.75
N PRO A 296 -7.45 21.71 0.56
CA PRO A 296 -8.86 21.99 0.34
C PRO A 296 -9.31 21.46 -1.03
N ASP A 297 -10.53 20.93 -1.10
CA ASP A 297 -11.13 20.39 -2.32
C ASP A 297 -12.55 20.93 -2.57
N LYS A 298 -12.88 21.22 -3.82
CA LYS A 298 -14.17 21.84 -4.21
C LYS A 298 -15.37 20.93 -4.08
N SER A 299 -15.15 19.61 -4.13
CA SER A 299 -16.23 18.62 -4.23
C SER A 299 -16.78 18.19 -2.87
N THR A 300 -16.19 18.66 -1.77
CA THR A 300 -16.65 18.35 -0.41
C THR A 300 -17.72 19.30 0.12
N SER A 301 -18.67 18.76 0.88
CA SER A 301 -19.64 19.54 1.68
C SER A 301 -19.13 19.90 3.08
N ASN A 302 -17.92 19.46 3.47
CA ASN A 302 -17.35 19.66 4.81
C ASN A 302 -16.90 21.12 5.09
N GLY A 303 -17.22 22.08 4.21
CA GLY A 303 -16.96 23.50 4.45
C GLY A 303 -15.49 23.93 4.39
N GLU A 304 -14.58 23.04 3.97
CA GLU A 304 -13.15 23.33 3.82
C GLU A 304 -12.86 24.25 2.63
N TYR A 305 -13.64 24.11 1.55
CA TYR A 305 -13.50 24.95 0.38
C TYR A 305 -14.17 26.32 0.60
N GLY A 306 -13.37 27.38 0.50
CA GLY A 306 -13.77 28.74 0.89
C GLY A 306 -13.26 29.17 2.27
N ALA A 307 -12.71 28.25 3.07
CA ALA A 307 -11.88 28.55 4.22
C ALA A 307 -10.42 28.78 3.81
N LEU A 308 -9.58 29.31 4.71
CA LEU A 308 -8.15 29.44 4.47
C LEU A 308 -7.53 28.03 4.39
N GLY A 309 -6.92 27.68 3.26
CA GLY A 309 -6.27 26.40 3.05
C GLY A 309 -5.12 26.49 2.05
N ILE A 310 -4.21 25.52 2.09
CA ILE A 310 -3.04 25.46 1.22
C ILE A 310 -3.23 24.31 0.23
N ASN A 311 -3.20 24.60 -1.07
CA ASN A 311 -3.15 23.53 -2.05
C ASN A 311 -1.76 22.88 -2.05
N MET A 312 -1.66 21.66 -1.51
CA MET A 312 -0.40 20.91 -1.44
C MET A 312 -0.35 19.73 -2.42
N ALA A 313 -1.43 19.44 -3.14
CA ALA A 313 -1.56 18.18 -3.90
C ALA A 313 -2.10 18.34 -5.32
N TYR A 314 -3.08 19.23 -5.54
CA TYR A 314 -3.73 19.37 -6.85
C TYR A 314 -2.86 20.15 -7.84
N HIS A 315 -2.93 19.74 -9.11
CA HIS A 315 -2.28 20.33 -10.27
C HIS A 315 -3.31 20.82 -11.27
#